data_AF-R8BJH4-F1
#
_entry.id   AF-R8BJH4-F1
#
_cell.length_a   1.000
_cell.length_b   1.000
_cell.length_c   1.000
_cell.angle_alpha   90.00
_cell.angle_beta   90.00
_cell.angle_gamma   90.00
#
_symmetry.space_group_name_H-M   'P 1'
#
loop_
_entity.id
_entity.type
_entity.pdbx_description
1 polymer ?
#
loop_
_entity_poly.entity_id
_entity_poly.type
_entity_poly.pdbx_seq_one_letter_code
_entity_poly.pdbx_strand_id
1 'polypeptide(L)'
;MSELCKDVEALINIIWLSGTPSLQVPHLLNIAGELTTWVTSFAPSPPATFAVLRKLDHCFASLLSGRDIESKEPLPGFENGTGAGMTRTEMVRCKSLVEQTRVLIVDIMNKEPEDEDGGGDENDDDDDVETGDETETGTNGTGSFTDPNWDEGDDTLHMDVARVYENTIVQLGEILGEGVSGGI
;
A
#
# COMPACT_ATOMS: atom_id res chain seq x y z
N MET A 1 -12.81 -2.02 -9.28
CA MET A 1 -11.88 -1.26 -8.42
C MET A 1 -11.90 0.25 -8.69
N SER A 2 -11.70 0.74 -9.92
CA SER A 2 -11.65 2.19 -10.21
C SER A 2 -12.87 3.00 -9.70
N GLU A 3 -14.10 2.60 -10.03
CA GLU A 3 -15.31 3.33 -9.56
C GLU A 3 -15.45 3.28 -8.03
N LEU A 4 -15.16 2.13 -7.41
CA LEU A 4 -15.16 1.99 -5.95
C LEU A 4 -14.15 2.96 -5.30
N CYS A 5 -12.92 3.03 -5.83
CA CYS A 5 -11.91 3.95 -5.33
C CYS A 5 -12.37 5.41 -5.42
N LYS A 6 -13.08 5.78 -6.49
CA LYS A 6 -13.62 7.12 -6.68
C LYS A 6 -14.70 7.46 -5.64
N ASP A 7 -15.60 6.52 -5.36
CA ASP A 7 -16.62 6.69 -4.32
C ASP A 7 -16.00 6.77 -2.92
N VAL A 8 -15.03 5.91 -2.63
CA VAL A 8 -14.28 5.90 -1.37
C VAL A 8 -13.48 7.20 -1.21
N GLU A 9 -12.85 7.70 -2.27
CA GLU A 9 -12.14 8.97 -2.27
C GLU A 9 -13.08 10.13 -1.91
N ALA A 10 -14.26 10.19 -2.52
CA ALA A 10 -15.26 11.20 -2.20
C ALA A 10 -15.70 11.11 -0.73
N LEU A 11 -15.90 9.89 -0.22
CA LEU A 11 -16.25 9.66 1.19
C LEU A 11 -15.13 10.14 2.15
N ILE A 12 -13.87 9.81 1.85
CA ILE A 12 -12.72 10.28 2.63
C ILE A 12 -12.67 11.81 2.67
N ASN A 13 -12.87 12.48 1.52
CA ASN A 13 -12.87 13.95 1.47
C ASN A 13 -13.97 14.55 2.36
N ILE A 14 -15.17 13.95 2.37
CA ILE A 14 -16.29 14.40 3.21
C ILE A 14 -15.97 14.20 4.70
N ILE A 15 -15.43 13.03 5.06
CA ILE A 15 -15.03 12.74 6.44
C ILE A 15 -13.93 13.72 6.88
N TRP A 16 -12.93 13.94 6.04
CA TRP A 16 -11.84 14.88 6.32
C TRP A 16 -12.34 16.31 6.52
N LEU A 17 -13.28 16.78 5.69
CA LEU A 17 -13.86 18.11 5.80
C LEU A 17 -14.65 18.33 7.11
N SER A 18 -15.12 17.26 7.77
CA SER A 18 -15.89 17.37 9.02
C SER A 18 -15.11 18.02 10.18
N GLY A 19 -13.77 18.01 10.14
CA GLY A 19 -12.90 18.60 11.16
C GLY A 19 -13.14 18.08 12.58
N THR A 20 -13.76 16.91 12.74
CA THR A 20 -14.13 16.36 14.04
C THR A 20 -13.40 15.04 14.27
N PRO A 21 -12.29 15.03 15.04
CA PRO A 21 -11.44 13.85 15.18
C PRO A 21 -12.18 12.59 15.66
N SER A 22 -13.10 12.74 16.62
CA SER A 22 -13.92 11.64 17.16
C SER A 22 -14.85 11.01 16.13
N LEU A 23 -15.16 11.70 15.03
CA LEU A 23 -15.87 11.16 13.88
C LEU A 23 -14.89 10.64 12.83
N GLN A 24 -13.83 11.40 12.53
CA GLN A 24 -12.86 11.06 11.50
C GLN A 24 -12.15 9.73 11.77
N VAL A 25 -11.57 9.57 12.96
CA VAL A 25 -10.75 8.41 13.33
C VAL A 25 -11.50 7.08 13.13
N PRO A 26 -12.68 6.85 13.74
CA PRO A 26 -13.35 5.56 13.61
C PRO A 26 -13.81 5.26 12.17
N HIS A 27 -14.26 6.27 11.42
CA HIS A 27 -14.72 6.06 10.04
C HIS A 27 -13.57 5.76 9.09
N LEU A 28 -12.47 6.50 9.19
CA LEU A 28 -11.27 6.24 8.38
C LEU A 28 -10.65 4.87 8.69
N LEU A 29 -10.63 4.45 9.97
CA LEU A 29 -10.19 3.10 10.34
C LEU A 29 -11.07 2.00 9.77
N ASN A 30 -12.39 2.21 9.69
CA ASN A 30 -13.29 1.25 9.06
C ASN A 30 -13.06 1.19 7.55
N ILE A 31 -12.93 2.34 6.88
CA ILE A 31 -12.61 2.39 5.44
C ILE A 31 -11.29 1.67 5.15
N ALA A 32 -10.23 1.94 5.93
CA ALA A 32 -8.95 1.27 5.76
C ALA A 32 -9.05 -0.25 5.98
N GLY A 33 -9.87 -0.68 6.95
CA GLY A 33 -10.17 -2.09 7.18
C GLY A 33 -10.89 -2.73 5.99
N GLU A 34 -11.96 -2.12 5.51
CA GLU A 34 -12.75 -2.62 4.38
C GLU A 34 -11.94 -2.64 3.07
N LEU A 35 -11.05 -1.66 2.89
CA LEU A 35 -10.14 -1.59 1.74
C LEU A 35 -9.32 -2.86 1.59
N THR A 36 -8.84 -3.47 2.69
CA THR A 36 -8.09 -4.74 2.64
C THR A 36 -8.88 -5.88 2.01
N THR A 37 -10.21 -5.88 2.17
CA THR A 37 -11.11 -6.88 1.58
C THR A 37 -11.46 -6.51 0.14
N TRP A 38 -11.62 -5.22 -0.15
CA TRP A 38 -11.95 -4.76 -1.50
C TRP A 38 -10.80 -4.97 -2.48
N VAL A 39 -9.55 -4.69 -2.09
CA VAL A 39 -8.40 -4.84 -3.00
C VAL A 39 -8.23 -6.28 -3.50
N THR A 40 -8.66 -7.28 -2.74
CA THR A 40 -8.61 -8.70 -3.15
C THR A 40 -9.85 -9.16 -3.90
N SER A 41 -10.94 -8.41 -3.87
CA SER A 41 -12.25 -8.82 -4.41
C SER A 41 -12.55 -8.25 -5.80
N PHE A 42 -11.73 -7.33 -6.30
CA PHE A 42 -11.89 -6.69 -7.61
C PHE A 42 -10.59 -6.77 -8.40
N ALA A 43 -10.70 -6.73 -9.73
CA ALA A 43 -9.54 -6.60 -10.61
C ALA A 43 -8.67 -5.39 -10.19
N PRO A 44 -7.34 -5.53 -10.10
CA PRO A 44 -6.45 -4.47 -9.65
C PRO A 44 -6.60 -3.20 -10.48
N SER A 45 -6.58 -2.05 -9.82
CA SER A 45 -6.47 -0.74 -10.46
C SER A 45 -5.45 0.07 -9.68
N PRO A 46 -4.14 -0.09 -9.99
CA PRO A 46 -3.08 0.48 -9.17
C PRO A 46 -3.18 2.00 -9.00
N PRO A 47 -3.35 2.83 -10.06
CA PRO A 47 -3.42 4.28 -9.89
C PRO A 47 -4.56 4.74 -8.97
N ALA A 48 -5.74 4.15 -9.12
CA ALA A 48 -6.92 4.48 -8.31
C ALA A 48 -6.75 4.01 -6.86
N THR A 49 -6.14 2.83 -6.65
CA THR A 49 -5.87 2.27 -5.32
C THR A 49 -4.85 3.13 -4.57
N PHE A 50 -3.74 3.50 -5.21
CA PHE A 50 -2.73 4.36 -4.58
C PHE A 50 -3.27 5.75 -4.29
N ALA A 51 -4.16 6.31 -5.12
CA ALA A 51 -4.79 7.59 -4.80
C ALA A 51 -5.56 7.55 -3.47
N VAL A 52 -6.32 6.48 -3.21
CA VAL A 52 -7.02 6.27 -1.93
C VAL A 52 -6.03 6.08 -0.78
N LEU A 53 -5.01 5.23 -0.97
CA LEU A 53 -4.00 4.95 0.06
C LEU A 53 -3.23 6.20 0.48
N ARG A 54 -2.82 7.05 -0.48
CA ARG A 54 -2.14 8.32 -0.19
C ARG A 54 -3.01 9.25 0.65
N LYS A 55 -4.32 9.31 0.41
CA LYS A 55 -5.23 10.12 1.23
C LYS A 55 -5.42 9.57 2.63
N LEU A 56 -5.57 8.26 2.77
CA LEU A 56 -5.65 7.62 4.08
C LEU A 56 -4.35 7.86 4.87
N ASP A 57 -3.19 7.75 4.21
CA ASP A 57 -1.90 8.05 4.81
C ASP A 57 -1.83 9.49 5.32
N HIS A 58 -2.19 10.46 4.47
CA HIS A 58 -2.28 11.87 4.86
C HIS A 58 -3.18 12.08 6.07
N CYS A 59 -4.40 11.51 6.05
CA CYS A 59 -5.36 11.70 7.13
C CYS A 59 -4.86 11.10 8.45
N PHE A 60 -4.37 9.86 8.43
CA PHE A 60 -3.91 9.19 9.64
C PHE A 60 -2.67 9.87 10.22
N ALA A 61 -1.66 10.17 9.41
CA ALA A 61 -0.47 10.88 9.87
C ALA A 61 -0.81 12.26 10.46
N SER A 62 -1.76 12.98 9.84
CA SER A 62 -2.20 14.28 10.35
C SER A 62 -2.97 14.16 11.67
N LEU A 63 -3.86 13.16 11.80
CA LEU A 63 -4.61 12.90 13.04
C LEU A 63 -3.71 12.43 14.19
N LEU A 64 -2.64 11.69 13.89
CA LEU A 64 -1.66 11.24 14.88
C LEU A 64 -0.84 12.42 15.44
N SER A 65 -0.46 13.37 14.60
CA SER A 65 0.31 14.55 15.00
C SER A 65 -0.55 15.73 15.51
N GLY A 66 -1.86 15.71 15.23
CA GLY A 66 -2.78 16.82 15.49
C GLY A 66 -2.55 18.04 14.59
N ARG A 67 -1.77 17.88 13.53
CA ARG A 67 -1.46 18.92 12.55
C ARG A 67 -1.55 18.31 11.16
N ASP A 68 -1.96 19.11 10.20
CA ASP A 68 -1.90 18.71 8.79
C ASP A 68 -0.42 18.50 8.39
N ILE A 69 -0.09 17.33 7.85
CA ILE A 69 1.32 16.98 7.59
C ILE A 69 1.94 17.79 6.44
N GLU A 70 1.13 18.37 5.56
CA GLU A 70 1.61 19.18 4.43
C GLU A 70 1.75 20.65 4.83
N SER A 71 0.65 21.27 5.28
CA SER A 71 0.59 22.68 5.64
C SER A 71 1.16 23.01 7.02
N LYS A 72 1.29 22.00 7.90
CA LYS A 72 1.72 22.12 9.31
C LYS A 72 0.75 22.90 10.20
N GLU A 73 -0.43 23.26 9.69
CA GLU A 73 -1.47 23.93 10.45
C GLU A 73 -2.10 22.98 11.49
N PRO A 74 -2.48 23.47 12.68
CA PRO A 74 -3.19 22.67 13.66
C PRO A 74 -4.56 22.23 13.12
N LEU A 75 -4.90 20.96 13.31
CA LEU A 75 -6.20 20.45 12.90
C LEU A 75 -7.32 20.96 13.83
N PRO A 76 -8.53 21.18 13.32
CA PRO A 76 -9.70 21.47 14.16
C PRO A 76 -9.92 20.36 15.21
N GLY A 77 -10.29 20.76 16.42
CA GLY A 77 -10.48 19.84 17.56
C GLY A 77 -9.19 19.47 18.31
N PHE A 78 -8.02 19.89 17.84
CA PHE A 78 -6.73 19.69 18.52
C PHE A 78 -6.25 20.92 19.31
N GLU A 79 -7.14 21.88 19.62
CA GLU A 79 -6.73 23.11 20.33
C GLU A 79 -6.15 22.83 21.73
N ASN A 80 -6.54 21.71 22.35
CA ASN A 80 -6.06 21.26 23.65
C ASN A 80 -4.93 20.21 23.57
N GLY A 81 -4.30 20.05 22.39
CA GLY A 81 -3.23 19.09 22.14
C GLY A 81 -3.71 17.78 21.50
N THR A 82 -2.83 16.77 21.46
CA THR A 82 -3.06 15.48 20.78
C THR A 82 -4.09 14.57 21.45
N GLY A 83 -4.60 14.94 22.63
CA GLY A 83 -5.59 14.16 23.38
C GLY A 83 -6.95 14.00 22.68
N ALA A 84 -7.25 14.83 21.67
CA ALA A 84 -8.42 14.68 20.81
C ALA A 84 -8.19 13.75 19.60
N GLY A 85 -6.95 13.37 19.33
CA GLY A 85 -6.58 12.48 18.24
C GLY A 85 -6.83 11.01 18.54
N MET A 86 -6.03 10.13 17.93
CA MET A 86 -6.18 8.70 18.13
C MET A 86 -5.84 8.27 19.57
N THR A 87 -6.74 7.52 20.18
CA THR A 87 -6.46 6.80 21.43
C THR A 87 -5.40 5.72 21.20
N ARG A 88 -4.77 5.23 22.28
CA ARG A 88 -3.77 4.15 22.18
C ARG A 88 -4.31 2.90 21.48
N THR A 89 -5.58 2.55 21.72
CA THR A 89 -6.23 1.41 21.07
C THR A 89 -6.42 1.65 19.57
N GLU A 90 -6.84 2.86 19.18
CA GLU A 90 -6.97 3.24 17.77
C GLU A 90 -5.61 3.27 17.06
N MET A 91 -4.54 3.73 17.72
CA MET A 91 -3.18 3.69 17.17
C MET A 91 -2.70 2.27 16.91
N VAL A 92 -2.93 1.35 17.86
CA VAL A 92 -2.57 -0.07 17.66
C VAL A 92 -3.38 -0.69 16.52
N ARG A 93 -4.68 -0.36 16.42
CA ARG A 93 -5.52 -0.79 15.29
C ARG A 93 -5.04 -0.22 13.97
N CYS A 94 -4.73 1.08 13.93
CA CYS A 94 -4.17 1.75 12.75
C CYS A 94 -2.88 1.07 12.30
N LYS A 95 -1.93 0.85 13.23
CA LYS A 95 -0.68 0.14 12.97
C LYS A 95 -0.92 -1.22 12.32
N SER A 96 -1.81 -2.02 12.92
CA SER A 96 -2.13 -3.35 12.40
C SER A 96 -2.72 -3.30 10.98
N LEU A 97 -3.59 -2.32 10.70
CA LEU A 97 -4.20 -2.15 9.38
C LEU A 97 -3.20 -1.70 8.31
N VAL A 98 -2.33 -0.73 8.63
CA VAL A 98 -1.34 -0.23 7.65
C VAL A 98 -0.31 -1.31 7.31
N GLU A 99 0.14 -2.09 8.30
CA GLU A 99 1.06 -3.21 8.09
C GLU A 99 0.43 -4.29 7.20
N GLN A 100 -0.81 -4.69 7.49
CA GLN A 100 -1.56 -5.66 6.67
C GLN A 100 -1.78 -5.15 5.24
N THR A 101 -2.15 -3.88 5.08
CA THR A 101 -2.40 -3.29 3.76
C THR A 101 -1.13 -3.28 2.92
N ARG A 102 0.04 -2.98 3.51
CA ARG A 102 1.31 -2.99 2.78
C ARG A 102 1.65 -4.36 2.23
N VAL A 103 1.49 -5.41 3.03
CA VAL A 103 1.71 -6.80 2.57
C VAL A 103 0.77 -7.13 1.42
N LEU A 104 -0.53 -6.85 1.58
CA LEU A 104 -1.52 -7.11 0.53
C LEU A 104 -1.23 -6.37 -0.78
N ILE A 105 -0.82 -5.10 -0.71
CA ILE A 105 -0.53 -4.32 -1.91
C ILE A 105 0.73 -4.85 -2.61
N VAL A 106 1.76 -5.25 -1.87
CA VAL A 106 2.94 -5.91 -2.45
C VAL A 106 2.51 -7.19 -3.18
N ASP A 107 1.69 -8.02 -2.54
CA ASP A 107 1.26 -9.30 -3.11
C ASP A 107 0.39 -9.13 -4.37
N ILE A 108 -0.52 -8.15 -4.36
CA ILE A 108 -1.44 -7.89 -5.48
C ILE A 108 -0.69 -7.25 -6.66
N MET A 109 0.24 -6.33 -6.40
CA MET A 109 0.93 -5.60 -7.47
C MET A 109 2.09 -6.40 -8.08
N ASN A 110 2.62 -7.41 -7.37
CA ASN A 110 3.62 -8.34 -7.90
C ASN A 110 3.00 -9.55 -8.61
N LYS A 111 1.67 -9.71 -8.61
CA LYS A 111 1.02 -10.73 -9.42
C LYS A 111 1.03 -10.28 -10.88
N GLU A 112 1.70 -11.06 -11.72
CA GLU A 112 1.52 -10.97 -13.16
C GLU A 112 0.03 -11.19 -13.49
N PRO A 113 -0.53 -10.46 -14.47
CA PRO A 113 -1.87 -10.76 -14.93
C PRO A 113 -1.87 -12.21 -15.40
N GLU A 114 -2.63 -13.07 -14.73
CA GLU A 114 -3.00 -14.36 -15.32
C GLU A 114 -3.74 -14.00 -16.61
N ASP A 115 -3.09 -14.19 -17.76
CA ASP A 115 -3.70 -14.01 -19.07
C ASP A 115 -4.95 -14.91 -19.11
N GLU A 116 -6.14 -14.30 -18.97
CA GLU A 116 -7.41 -14.92 -19.36
C GLU A 116 -7.49 -14.99 -20.90
N ASP A 117 -6.54 -15.67 -21.54
CA ASP A 117 -6.68 -16.19 -22.91
C ASP A 117 -5.80 -17.43 -23.08
N GLY A 118 -6.37 -18.59 -22.80
CA GLY A 118 -5.63 -19.85 -22.92
C GLY A 118 -6.39 -21.10 -22.48
N GLY A 119 -7.73 -21.10 -22.52
CA GLY A 119 -8.54 -22.30 -22.33
C GLY A 119 -8.51 -23.20 -23.57
N GLY A 120 -7.31 -23.57 -24.03
CA GLY A 120 -7.09 -24.68 -24.95
C GLY A 120 -6.81 -25.94 -24.14
N ASP A 121 -7.87 -26.60 -23.68
CA ASP A 121 -7.79 -27.99 -23.22
C ASP A 121 -7.70 -28.89 -24.45
N GLU A 122 -6.49 -29.33 -24.80
CA GLU A 122 -6.25 -30.67 -25.35
C GLU A 122 -4.88 -31.15 -24.83
N ASN A 123 -4.91 -31.92 -23.74
CA ASN A 123 -3.88 -32.92 -23.50
C ASN A 123 -3.90 -33.92 -24.67
N ASP A 124 -2.80 -34.10 -25.40
CA ASP A 124 -2.47 -35.40 -25.97
C ASP A 124 -0.97 -35.56 -26.22
N ASP A 125 -0.59 -36.83 -26.22
CA ASP A 125 0.69 -37.50 -25.95
C ASP A 125 1.97 -37.12 -26.74
N ASP A 126 3.09 -37.26 -26.01
CA ASP A 126 4.29 -38.06 -26.34
C ASP A 126 4.93 -37.95 -27.75
N ASP A 127 6.18 -37.46 -27.81
CA ASP A 127 7.24 -38.26 -28.47
C ASP A 127 8.67 -37.74 -28.13
N ASP A 128 9.44 -38.70 -27.63
CA ASP A 128 10.88 -38.75 -27.39
C ASP A 128 11.70 -38.63 -28.68
N VAL A 129 12.74 -37.77 -28.72
CA VAL A 129 14.01 -38.11 -29.38
C VAL A 129 15.19 -37.35 -28.77
N GLU A 130 16.04 -38.06 -28.02
CA GLU A 130 17.44 -37.69 -27.78
C GLU A 130 18.26 -37.61 -29.09
N THR A 131 19.28 -36.74 -29.15
CA THR A 131 20.70 -37.08 -29.44
C THR A 131 21.51 -35.81 -29.73
N GLY A 132 22.69 -35.65 -29.10
CA GLY A 132 23.88 -35.27 -29.86
C GLY A 132 24.80 -34.14 -29.35
N ASP A 133 25.69 -34.51 -28.42
CA ASP A 133 27.15 -34.27 -28.45
C ASP A 133 27.75 -32.87 -28.26
N GLU A 134 28.88 -32.88 -27.57
CA GLU A 134 29.55 -31.81 -26.85
C GLU A 134 30.55 -31.04 -27.72
N THR A 135 30.79 -29.74 -27.46
CA THR A 135 32.13 -29.16 -27.63
C THR A 135 32.34 -27.94 -26.72
N GLU A 136 33.25 -28.10 -25.76
CA GLU A 136 33.90 -27.06 -24.97
C GLU A 136 34.73 -26.11 -25.86
N THR A 137 34.54 -24.80 -25.77
CA THR A 137 35.64 -23.84 -26.04
C THR A 137 35.39 -22.52 -25.30
N GLY A 138 36.20 -22.27 -24.26
CA GLY A 138 36.14 -21.05 -23.48
C GLY A 138 36.62 -19.81 -24.24
N THR A 139 36.03 -18.65 -23.93
CA THR A 139 36.76 -17.39 -23.92
C THR A 139 36.04 -16.34 -23.07
N ASN A 140 36.82 -15.74 -22.18
CA ASN A 140 36.50 -14.64 -21.29
C ASN A 140 35.74 -13.50 -21.99
N GLY A 141 34.54 -13.19 -21.55
CA GLY A 141 33.76 -12.04 -21.99
C GLY A 141 32.89 -11.53 -20.87
N THR A 142 33.38 -10.49 -20.18
CA THR A 142 32.66 -9.69 -19.19
C THR A 142 31.44 -9.04 -19.86
N GLY A 143 30.35 -9.79 -20.01
CA GLY A 143 29.06 -9.31 -20.46
C GLY A 143 28.17 -9.11 -19.25
N SER A 144 28.16 -7.87 -18.74
CA SER A 144 27.11 -7.40 -17.84
C SER A 144 25.77 -7.59 -18.56
N PHE A 145 25.07 -8.68 -18.26
CA PHE A 145 23.66 -8.87 -18.63
C PHE A 145 22.80 -8.01 -17.69
N THR A 146 22.96 -6.70 -17.78
CA THR A 146 21.90 -5.77 -17.41
C THR A 146 20.97 -5.74 -18.61
N ASP A 147 19.96 -6.60 -18.58
CA ASP A 147 18.76 -6.43 -19.40
C ASP A 147 18.14 -5.07 -19.01
N PRO A 148 18.12 -4.06 -19.91
CA PRO A 148 17.62 -2.73 -19.60
C PRO A 148 16.13 -2.58 -19.94
N ASN A 149 15.36 -3.68 -20.00
CA ASN A 149 13.94 -3.65 -20.35
C ASN A 149 12.99 -3.49 -19.16
N TRP A 150 13.46 -2.97 -18.03
CA TRP A 150 12.57 -2.50 -16.96
C TRP A 150 11.86 -1.24 -17.46
N ASP A 151 10.62 -1.41 -17.92
CA ASP A 151 9.76 -0.34 -18.43
C ASP A 151 9.58 0.75 -17.35
N GLU A 152 9.62 2.01 -17.76
CA GLU A 152 9.51 3.19 -16.88
C GLU A 152 8.23 3.14 -16.01
N GLY A 153 7.20 2.41 -16.47
CA GLY A 153 5.97 2.13 -15.72
C GLY A 153 6.17 1.23 -14.49
N ASP A 154 7.05 0.22 -14.57
CA ASP A 154 7.31 -0.69 -13.45
C ASP A 154 8.05 0.03 -12.31
N ASP A 155 9.03 0.87 -12.64
CA ASP A 155 9.73 1.72 -11.67
C ASP A 155 8.78 2.65 -10.91
N THR A 156 7.80 3.26 -11.58
CA THR A 156 6.80 4.11 -10.91
C THR A 156 5.88 3.31 -9.99
N LEU A 157 5.51 2.09 -10.38
CA LEU A 157 4.69 1.19 -9.58
C LEU A 157 5.43 0.74 -8.32
N HIS A 158 6.69 0.32 -8.43
CA HIS A 158 7.53 -0.06 -7.29
C HIS A 158 7.69 1.08 -6.29
N MET A 159 7.90 2.31 -6.78
CA MET A 159 7.99 3.50 -5.93
C MET A 159 6.68 3.79 -5.19
N ASP A 160 5.53 3.62 -5.85
CA ASP A 160 4.22 3.79 -5.21
C ASP A 160 3.96 2.70 -4.15
N VAL A 161 4.32 1.44 -4.42
CA VAL A 161 4.22 0.32 -3.45
C VAL A 161 5.05 0.60 -2.20
N ALA A 162 6.29 1.10 -2.36
CA ALA A 162 7.18 1.40 -1.24
C ALA A 162 6.63 2.49 -0.31
N ARG A 163 5.91 3.47 -0.86
CA ARG A 163 5.37 4.65 -0.15
C ARG A 163 4.04 4.42 0.56
N VAL A 164 3.43 3.24 0.41
CA VAL A 164 2.14 2.94 1.06
C VAL A 164 2.26 3.12 2.58
N TYR A 165 1.48 4.06 3.12
CA TYR A 165 1.43 4.44 4.54
C TYR A 165 2.75 4.93 5.16
N GLU A 166 3.67 5.48 4.35
CA GLU A 166 4.97 5.96 4.83
C GLU A 166 4.83 6.95 5.99
N ASN A 167 4.03 8.01 5.82
CA ASN A 167 3.90 9.05 6.84
C ASN A 167 3.25 8.51 8.12
N THR A 168 2.22 7.69 7.97
CA THR A 168 1.49 7.10 9.10
C THR A 168 2.38 6.20 9.94
N ILE A 169 3.23 5.38 9.29
CA ILE A 169 4.17 4.50 9.99
C ILE A 169 5.20 5.31 10.77
N VAL A 170 5.73 6.39 10.19
CA VAL A 170 6.66 7.28 10.88
C VAL A 170 6.01 7.85 12.15
N GLN A 171 4.82 8.45 12.04
CA GLN A 171 4.11 9.02 13.18
C GLN A 171 3.78 7.97 14.27
N LEU A 172 3.33 6.77 13.87
CA LEU A 172 3.06 5.68 14.81
C LEU A 172 4.34 5.21 15.51
N GLY A 173 5.47 5.16 14.79
CA GLY A 173 6.77 4.77 15.33
C GLY A 173 7.25 5.73 16.42
N GLU A 174 7.11 7.04 16.20
CA GLU A 174 7.42 8.07 17.18
C GLU A 174 6.55 7.91 18.44
N ILE A 175 5.22 7.90 18.27
CA ILE A 175 4.27 7.94 19.39
C ILE A 175 4.26 6.63 20.19
N LEU A 176 4.27 5.48 19.52
CA LEU A 176 4.25 4.17 20.20
C LEU A 176 5.62 3.73 20.67
N GLY A 177 6.71 4.19 20.03
CA GLY A 177 8.08 3.95 20.44
C GLY A 177 8.44 4.68 21.73
N GLU A 178 8.02 5.94 21.87
CA GLU A 178 8.22 6.73 23.10
C GLU A 178 7.57 6.07 24.34
N GLY A 179 6.44 5.36 24.13
CA GLY A 179 5.75 4.61 25.19
C GLY A 179 6.49 3.38 25.72
N VAL A 180 7.54 2.91 25.03
CA VAL A 180 8.37 1.76 25.45
C VAL A 180 9.67 2.22 26.15
N SER A 181 10.18 3.41 25.82
CA SER A 181 11.42 3.94 26.41
C SER A 181 11.23 4.69 27.75
N GLY A 182 9.99 4.97 28.16
CA GLY A 182 9.68 5.73 29.38
C GLY A 182 9.62 4.92 30.68
N GLY A 183 10.12 3.68 30.71
CA GLY A 183 9.99 2.79 31.87
C GLY A 183 11.20 1.90 32.11
N ILE A 184 12.33 2.48 32.54
CA ILE A 184 13.35 1.85 33.39
C ILE A 184 13.97 2.92 34.28
#